data_AF-Q936D9-F1
#
_entry.id   AF-Q936D9-F1
#
_cell.length_a   1.000
_cell.length_b   1.000
_cell.length_c   1.000
_cell.angle_alpha   90.00
_cell.angle_beta   90.00
_cell.angle_gamma   90.00
#
_symmetry.space_group_name_H-M   'P 1'
#
loop_
_entity.id
_entity.type
_entity.pdbx_description
1 polymer ?
#
loop_
_entity_poly.entity_id
_entity_poly.type
_entity_poly.pdbx_seq_one_letter_code
_entity_poly.pdbx_strand_id
1 'polypeptide(L)'
;MIKMKYIKNVETLEELKKAYKKLALKLHPDCGGNEEEMKILNNEYDELFSKLKNTHKNKEGETYTKETTETPEQFKDIINKLFNLKMDGVAIEVVGTFIWLTGNTKPFKDDIKALEFRYSP
;
A
#
# COMPACT_ATOMS: atom_id res chain seq x y z
N MET A 1 -5.64 20.61 -13.24
CA MET A 1 -4.79 20.02 -12.18
C MET A 1 -5.71 19.52 -11.08
N ILE A 2 -5.73 18.23 -10.81
CA ILE A 2 -6.50 17.67 -9.69
C ILE A 2 -5.75 18.04 -8.41
N LYS A 3 -6.45 18.72 -7.49
CA LYS A 3 -5.89 19.14 -6.22
C LYS A 3 -5.90 17.93 -5.29
N MET A 4 -4.72 17.39 -4.99
CA MET A 4 -4.58 16.26 -4.06
C MET A 4 -5.02 16.69 -2.65
N LYS A 5 -6.05 16.03 -2.11
CA LYS A 5 -6.58 16.23 -0.75
C LYS A 5 -5.68 15.55 0.28
N TYR A 6 -5.30 14.29 0.06
CA TYR A 6 -4.62 13.48 1.07
C TYR A 6 -3.14 13.22 0.78
N ILE A 7 -2.80 12.69 -0.39
CA ILE A 7 -1.44 12.27 -0.70
C ILE A 7 -0.63 13.51 -1.09
N LYS A 8 0.41 13.82 -0.31
CA LYS A 8 1.25 15.01 -0.49
C LYS A 8 2.71 14.63 -0.30
N ASN A 9 3.58 15.35 -1.02
CA ASN A 9 5.04 15.25 -0.89
C ASN A 9 5.58 13.82 -1.06
N VAL A 10 5.12 13.12 -2.10
CA VAL A 10 5.65 11.81 -2.49
C VAL A 10 6.36 11.95 -3.83
N GLU A 11 7.56 11.40 -3.91
CA GLU A 11 8.44 11.49 -5.08
C GLU A 11 8.74 10.13 -5.68
N THR A 12 8.47 9.03 -4.96
CA THR A 12 8.76 7.67 -5.42
C THR A 12 7.61 6.70 -5.16
N LEU A 13 7.65 5.54 -5.82
CA LEU A 13 6.65 4.48 -5.63
C LEU A 13 6.59 4.00 -4.17
N GLU A 14 7.73 3.90 -3.49
CA GLU A 14 7.81 3.49 -2.08
C GLU A 14 7.08 4.48 -1.16
N GLU A 15 7.33 5.78 -1.36
CA GLU A 15 6.71 6.85 -0.59
C GLU A 15 5.20 6.89 -0.85
N LEU A 16 4.78 6.73 -2.12
CA LEU A 16 3.39 6.65 -2.51
C LEU A 16 2.66 5.47 -1.86
N LYS A 17 3.18 4.25 -1.96
CA LYS A 17 2.59 3.05 -1.36
C LYS A 17 2.48 3.15 0.16
N LYS A 18 3.52 3.68 0.81
CA LYS A 18 3.54 3.88 2.26
C LYS A 18 2.51 4.91 2.71
N ALA A 19 2.40 6.04 2.00
CA ALA A 19 1.41 7.07 2.26
C ALA A 19 -0.02 6.51 2.07
N TYR A 20 -0.27 5.83 0.94
CA TYR A 20 -1.55 5.21 0.66
C TYR A 20 -1.97 4.23 1.74
N LYS A 21 -1.13 3.25 2.11
CA LYS A 21 -1.46 2.27 3.15
C LYS A 21 -1.86 2.95 4.47
N LYS A 22 -1.10 3.95 4.90
CA LYS A 22 -1.37 4.69 6.14
C LYS A 22 -2.72 5.42 6.09
N LEU A 23 -3.01 6.07 4.96
CA LEU A 23 -4.26 6.82 4.77
C LEU A 23 -5.44 5.86 4.61
N ALA A 24 -5.27 4.77 3.86
CA ALA A 24 -6.28 3.75 3.66
C ALA A 24 -6.70 3.14 5.01
N LEU A 25 -5.76 2.78 5.89
CA LEU A 25 -6.10 2.27 7.23
C LEU A 25 -6.99 3.24 8.03
N LYS A 26 -6.80 4.56 7.85
CA LYS A 26 -7.59 5.59 8.54
C LYS A 26 -8.96 5.82 7.88
N LEU A 27 -9.04 5.74 6.56
CA LEU A 27 -10.22 6.12 5.77
C LEU A 27 -11.10 4.92 5.39
N HIS A 28 -10.61 3.69 5.53
CA HIS A 28 -11.35 2.49 5.15
C HIS A 28 -12.61 2.33 6.02
N PRO A 29 -13.79 2.06 5.42
CA PRO A 29 -15.05 1.93 6.17
C PRO A 29 -14.99 0.85 7.25
N ASP A 30 -14.36 -0.31 6.98
CA ASP A 30 -14.20 -1.38 7.97
C ASP A 30 -13.22 -1.06 9.11
N CYS A 31 -12.47 0.05 8.99
CA CYS A 31 -11.56 0.57 10.02
C CYS A 31 -12.11 1.84 10.68
N GLY A 32 -13.38 2.20 10.44
CA GLY A 32 -14.03 3.37 11.03
C GLY A 32 -13.98 4.65 10.20
N GLY A 33 -13.59 4.57 8.92
CA GLY A 33 -13.60 5.69 7.97
C GLY A 33 -14.87 5.77 7.11
N ASN A 34 -14.77 6.46 5.96
CA ASN A 34 -15.89 6.69 5.04
C ASN A 34 -15.50 6.28 3.60
N GLU A 35 -16.42 5.58 2.93
CA GLU A 35 -16.31 5.19 1.52
C GLU A 35 -16.01 6.36 0.57
N GLU A 36 -16.64 7.52 0.77
CA GLU A 36 -16.38 8.70 -0.07
C GLU A 36 -14.94 9.19 0.04
N GLU A 37 -14.40 9.20 1.26
CA GLU A 37 -13.02 9.60 1.52
C GLU A 37 -12.02 8.58 0.96
N MET A 38 -12.36 7.29 1.04
CA MET A 38 -11.57 6.22 0.44
C MET A 38 -11.56 6.29 -1.09
N LYS A 39 -12.70 6.63 -1.73
CA LYS A 39 -12.77 6.86 -3.19
C LYS A 39 -11.86 7.99 -3.64
N ILE A 40 -11.85 9.10 -2.91
CA ILE A 40 -10.94 10.23 -3.20
C ILE A 40 -9.48 9.75 -3.09
N LEU A 41 -9.12 9.03 -2.02
CA LEU A 41 -7.77 8.49 -1.85
C LEU A 41 -7.36 7.55 -2.99
N ASN A 42 -8.27 6.67 -3.44
CA ASN A 42 -8.01 5.74 -4.54
C ASN A 42 -7.71 6.48 -5.85
N ASN A 43 -8.48 7.52 -6.18
CA ASN A 43 -8.26 8.31 -7.40
C ASN A 43 -6.92 9.05 -7.34
N GLU A 44 -6.56 9.62 -6.19
CA GLU A 44 -5.26 10.27 -5.99
C GLU A 44 -4.10 9.27 -6.17
N TYR A 45 -4.26 8.05 -5.64
CA TYR A 45 -3.27 7.00 -5.79
C TYR A 45 -3.07 6.62 -7.25
N ASP A 46 -4.15 6.44 -8.02
CA ASP A 46 -4.09 6.04 -9.44
C ASP A 46 -3.36 7.08 -10.28
N GLU A 47 -3.66 8.36 -10.05
CA GLU A 47 -2.98 9.46 -10.73
C GLU A 47 -1.48 9.53 -10.40
N LEU A 48 -1.13 9.39 -9.12
CA LEU A 48 0.26 9.44 -8.69
C LEU A 48 1.03 8.20 -9.11
N PHE A 49 0.39 7.03 -9.09
CA PHE A 49 0.98 5.77 -9.53
C PHE A 49 1.39 5.85 -10.99
N SER A 50 0.53 6.41 -11.86
CA SER A 50 0.86 6.58 -13.29
C SER A 50 2.16 7.38 -13.52
N LYS A 51 2.49 8.31 -12.62
CA LYS A 51 3.67 9.18 -12.68
C LYS A 51 4.89 8.56 -11.99
N LEU A 52 4.67 7.86 -10.88
CA LEU A 52 5.73 7.44 -9.96
C LEU A 52 6.04 5.94 -10.03
N LYS A 53 5.26 5.13 -10.77
CA LYS A 53 5.40 3.66 -10.80
C LYS A 53 6.80 3.15 -11.15
N ASN A 54 7.57 3.93 -11.89
CA ASN A 54 8.92 3.55 -12.31
C ASN A 54 10.00 4.30 -11.53
N THR A 55 9.65 5.16 -10.59
CA THR A 55 10.58 6.03 -9.85
C THR A 55 10.83 5.46 -8.46
N HIS A 56 12.10 5.19 -8.16
CA HIS A 56 12.54 4.52 -6.94
C HIS A 56 13.69 5.27 -6.28
N LYS A 57 13.87 5.07 -4.97
CA LYS A 57 14.99 5.64 -4.19
C LYS A 57 15.80 4.53 -3.53
N ASN A 58 17.12 4.54 -3.72
CA ASN A 58 18.01 3.58 -3.07
C ASN A 58 18.31 3.98 -1.61
N LYS A 59 19.08 3.15 -0.89
CA LYS A 59 19.46 3.41 0.52
C LYS A 59 20.35 4.65 0.68
N GLU A 60 21.03 5.07 -0.37
CA GLU A 60 21.93 6.24 -0.40
C GLU A 60 21.16 7.53 -0.73
N GLY A 61 19.85 7.43 -1.01
CA GLY A 61 18.98 8.57 -1.33
C GLY A 61 18.93 8.92 -2.82
N GLU A 62 19.63 8.16 -3.67
CA GLU A 62 19.65 8.40 -5.11
C GLU A 62 18.38 7.86 -5.77
N THR A 63 17.83 8.65 -6.68
CA THR A 63 16.65 8.27 -7.44
C THR A 63 17.04 7.53 -8.71
N TYR A 64 16.38 6.41 -8.97
CA TYR A 64 16.60 5.60 -10.17
C TYR A 64 15.27 5.17 -10.80
N THR A 65 15.33 4.83 -12.09
CA THR A 65 14.18 4.35 -12.83
C THR A 65 14.24 2.83 -12.97
N LYS A 66 13.15 2.14 -12.63
CA LYS A 66 12.99 0.71 -12.86
C LYS A 66 11.55 0.43 -13.27
N GLU A 67 11.37 -0.23 -14.40
CA GLU A 67 10.03 -0.53 -14.88
C GLU A 67 9.33 -1.60 -14.03
N THR A 68 8.03 -1.42 -13.84
CA THR A 68 7.15 -2.39 -13.20
C THR A 68 5.93 -2.67 -14.06
N THR A 69 5.49 -3.93 -14.05
CA THR A 69 4.21 -4.35 -14.63
C THR A 69 3.07 -4.26 -13.62
N GLU A 70 3.36 -3.86 -12.38
CA GLU A 70 2.35 -3.68 -11.34
C GLU A 70 1.34 -2.60 -11.75
N THR A 71 0.06 -2.87 -11.51
CA THR A 71 -1.04 -1.91 -11.68
C THR A 71 -1.43 -1.33 -10.32
N PRO A 72 -1.99 -0.10 -10.29
CA PRO A 72 -2.42 0.47 -9.02
C PRO A 72 -3.50 -0.39 -8.33
N GLU A 73 -4.36 -1.06 -9.10
CA GLU A 73 -5.40 -1.96 -8.58
C GLU A 73 -4.82 -3.12 -7.79
N GLN A 74 -3.71 -3.71 -8.24
CA GLN A 74 -3.08 -4.83 -7.54
C GLN A 74 -2.67 -4.42 -6.10
N PHE A 75 -2.10 -3.22 -5.95
CA PHE A 75 -1.73 -2.72 -4.62
C PHE A 75 -2.94 -2.30 -3.77
N LYS A 76 -3.95 -1.66 -4.37
CA LYS A 76 -5.16 -1.29 -3.64
C LYS A 76 -5.93 -2.52 -3.13
N ASP A 77 -6.05 -3.54 -3.97
CA ASP A 77 -6.77 -4.79 -3.67
C ASP A 77 -6.09 -5.57 -2.55
N ILE A 78 -4.75 -5.73 -2.60
CA ILE A 78 -4.03 -6.44 -1.53
C ILE A 78 -4.16 -5.72 -0.19
N ILE A 79 -4.12 -4.38 -0.16
CA ILE A 79 -4.30 -3.59 1.06
C ILE A 79 -5.72 -3.77 1.63
N ASN A 80 -6.76 -3.69 0.79
CA ASN A 80 -8.13 -3.91 1.22
C ASN A 80 -8.34 -5.33 1.76
N LYS A 81 -7.83 -6.35 1.06
CA LYS A 81 -7.90 -7.75 1.51
C LYS A 81 -7.24 -7.92 2.89
N LEU A 82 -6.06 -7.34 3.10
CA LEU A 82 -5.37 -7.39 4.39
C LEU A 82 -6.15 -6.73 5.52
N PHE A 83 -6.82 -5.60 5.27
CA PHE A 83 -7.67 -4.96 6.28
C PHE A 83 -8.91 -5.80 6.61
N ASN A 84 -9.50 -6.46 5.61
CA ASN A 84 -10.67 -7.31 5.79
C ASN A 84 -10.38 -8.57 6.60
N LEU A 85 -9.13 -9.06 6.61
CA LEU A 85 -8.74 -10.20 7.44
C LEU A 85 -8.74 -9.89 8.94
N LYS A 86 -8.74 -8.60 9.35
CA LYS A 86 -8.78 -8.15 10.75
C LYS A 86 -7.84 -8.96 11.66
N MET A 87 -6.61 -9.13 11.20
CA MET A 87 -5.62 -10.00 11.86
C MET A 87 -5.16 -9.39 13.19
N ASP A 88 -5.60 -9.99 14.30
CA ASP A 88 -5.19 -9.57 15.64
C ASP A 88 -3.71 -9.89 15.90
N GLY A 89 -2.98 -8.91 16.46
CA GLY A 89 -1.56 -9.03 16.75
C GLY A 89 -0.65 -9.09 15.51
N VAL A 90 -1.14 -8.73 14.31
CA VAL A 90 -0.34 -8.62 13.08
C VAL A 90 -0.19 -7.17 12.65
N ALA A 91 1.05 -6.75 12.38
CA ALA A 91 1.35 -5.47 11.79
C ALA A 91 1.55 -5.60 10.27
N ILE A 92 0.96 -4.67 9.52
CA ILE A 92 1.16 -4.53 8.07
C ILE A 92 2.16 -3.39 7.88
N GLU A 93 3.27 -3.62 7.18
CA GLU A 93 4.31 -2.64 6.93
C GLU A 93 4.61 -2.56 5.43
N VAL A 94 4.93 -1.35 4.94
CA VAL A 94 5.41 -1.16 3.56
C VAL A 94 6.89 -0.81 3.64
N VAL A 95 7.75 -1.71 3.15
CA VAL A 95 9.20 -1.54 3.14
C VAL A 95 9.69 -1.64 1.69
N GLY A 96 10.22 -0.53 1.19
CA GLY A 96 10.42 -0.37 -0.25
C GLY A 96 9.09 -0.44 -0.98
N THR A 97 9.00 -1.31 -1.99
CA THR A 97 7.78 -1.59 -2.74
C THR A 97 7.01 -2.82 -2.25
N PHE A 98 7.51 -3.48 -1.19
CA PHE A 98 6.96 -4.73 -0.66
C PHE A 98 6.11 -4.50 0.58
N ILE A 99 5.13 -5.38 0.77
CA ILE A 99 4.34 -5.47 2.00
C ILE A 99 4.95 -6.55 2.88
N TRP A 100 5.14 -6.22 4.15
CA TRP A 100 5.62 -7.13 5.19
C TRP A 100 4.51 -7.30 6.23
N LEU A 101 4.31 -8.55 6.65
CA LEU A 101 3.41 -8.90 7.75
C LEU A 101 4.27 -9.41 8.91
N THR A 102 4.20 -8.73 10.05
CA THR A 102 4.99 -9.04 11.25
C THR A 102 4.08 -9.28 12.45
N GLY A 103 4.57 -9.97 13.49
CA GLY A 103 3.78 -10.32 14.67
C GLY A 103 3.15 -11.72 14.60
N ASN A 104 1.94 -11.87 15.13
CA ASN A 104 1.24 -13.16 15.29
C ASN A 104 0.59 -13.65 13.98
N THR A 105 1.38 -13.90 12.94
CA THR A 105 0.87 -14.30 11.61
C THR A 105 0.48 -15.78 11.50
N LYS A 106 0.92 -16.62 12.44
CA LYS A 106 0.72 -18.08 12.39
C LYS A 106 -0.76 -18.51 12.34
N PRO A 107 -1.70 -17.91 13.09
CA PRO A 107 -3.12 -18.24 13.01
C PRO A 107 -3.75 -17.93 11.64
N PHE A 108 -3.21 -16.95 10.92
CA PHE A 108 -3.71 -16.47 9.63
C PHE A 108 -2.94 -17.05 8.44
N LYS A 109 -2.14 -18.10 8.65
CA LYS A 109 -1.26 -18.72 7.65
C LYS A 109 -1.95 -19.00 6.32
N ASP A 110 -3.16 -19.57 6.36
CA ASP A 110 -3.84 -20.04 5.15
C ASP A 110 -4.39 -18.86 4.34
N ASP A 111 -4.94 -17.84 5.01
CA ASP A 111 -5.36 -16.58 4.39
C ASP A 111 -4.17 -15.83 3.79
N ILE A 112 -3.07 -15.70 4.54
CA ILE A 112 -1.82 -15.06 4.08
C ILE A 112 -1.27 -15.79 2.85
N LYS A 113 -1.30 -17.13 2.85
CA LYS A 113 -0.86 -17.95 1.71
C LYS A 113 -1.78 -17.80 0.49
N ALA A 114 -3.09 -17.66 0.70
CA ALA A 114 -4.05 -17.39 -0.38
C ALA A 114 -3.83 -16.01 -1.03
N LEU A 115 -3.24 -15.06 -0.28
CA LEU A 115 -2.78 -13.77 -0.78
C LEU A 115 -1.38 -13.80 -1.41
N GLU A 116 -0.82 -14.99 -1.64
CA GLU A 116 0.49 -15.24 -2.26
C GLU A 116 1.70 -14.66 -1.50
N PHE A 117 1.52 -14.31 -0.22
CA PHE A 117 2.64 -13.94 0.63
C PHE A 117 3.57 -15.13 0.87
N ARG A 118 4.86 -14.83 0.97
CA ARG A 118 5.92 -15.81 1.24
C ARG A 118 6.54 -15.53 2.60
N TYR A 119 6.88 -16.58 3.33
CA TYR A 119 7.66 -16.43 4.55
C TYR A 119 9.08 -16.02 4.18
N SER A 120 9.56 -14.95 4.81
CA SER A 120 11.00 -14.67 4.84
C SER A 120 11.68 -15.73 5.70
N PRO A 121 12.78 -16.34 5.23
CA PRO A 121 13.60 -17.22 6.06
C PRO A 121 14.26 -16.47 7.22
#